data_AF-A0A0R0G0G3-F1
#
_entry.id   AF-A0A0R0G0G3-F1
#
_cell.length_a   1.000
_cell.length_b   1.000
_cell.length_c   1.000
_cell.angle_alpha   90.00
_cell.angle_beta   90.00
_cell.angle_gamma   90.00
#
_symmetry.space_group_name_H-M   'P 1'
#
loop_
_entity.id
_entity.type
_entity.pdbx_description
1 polymer ?
#
loop_
_entity_poly.entity_id
_entity_poly.type
_entity_poly.pdbx_seq_one_letter_code
_entity_poly.pdbx_strand_id
1 'polypeptide(L)'
;MFIGDKRCQAIETVMESLKTVCCNAKHGCNAIVRYSEKREHEKTCIFVPCLCPQPRCDWISNSNELGQHFNVKHFYKRISFKYGEFFYVSLRRDTRRLVFFKLDGKLFVISNDEREKENPLILFHVGPDSWIPEFDYEVRAKFYGALLLR
;
A
#
# COMPACT_ATOMS: atom_id res chain seq x y z
N MET A 1 -11.61 -27.30 -22.79
CA MET A 1 -11.76 -28.04 -21.52
C MET A 1 -11.78 -27.02 -20.39
N PHE A 2 -12.96 -26.70 -19.86
CA PHE A 2 -13.09 -25.77 -18.74
C PHE A 2 -12.76 -26.52 -17.45
N ILE A 3 -11.62 -26.20 -16.85
CA ILE A 3 -11.22 -26.66 -15.52
C ILE A 3 -11.95 -25.74 -14.54
N GLY A 4 -12.95 -26.24 -13.80
CA GLY A 4 -13.56 -25.43 -12.73
C GLY A 4 -14.96 -25.79 -12.20
N ASP A 5 -15.69 -26.74 -12.77
CA ASP A 5 -17.12 -26.94 -12.42
C ASP A 5 -17.44 -28.25 -11.68
N LYS A 6 -16.68 -28.53 -10.61
CA LYS A 6 -17.04 -29.57 -9.63
C LYS A 6 -16.95 -29.00 -8.22
N ARG A 7 -18.05 -28.41 -7.76
CA ARG A 7 -18.22 -28.05 -6.34
C ARG A 7 -18.53 -29.30 -5.52
N CYS A 8 -17.80 -29.51 -4.44
CA CYS A 8 -18.05 -30.60 -3.50
C CYS A 8 -18.41 -30.00 -2.14
N GLN A 9 -19.70 -29.99 -1.83
CA GLN A 9 -20.22 -29.38 -0.60
C GLN A 9 -19.55 -29.96 0.66
N ALA A 10 -19.23 -31.26 0.68
CA ALA A 10 -18.52 -31.88 1.79
C ALA A 10 -17.13 -31.27 2.02
N ILE A 11 -16.37 -31.01 0.95
CA ILE A 11 -15.07 -30.33 1.04
C ILE A 11 -15.27 -28.87 1.48
N GLU A 12 -16.25 -28.16 0.89
CA GLU A 12 -16.54 -26.77 1.26
C GLU A 12 -16.87 -26.64 2.75
N THR A 13 -17.72 -27.51 3.31
CA THR A 13 -18.04 -27.53 4.76
C THR A 13 -16.83 -27.86 5.63
N VAL A 14 -15.98 -28.81 5.22
CA VAL A 14 -14.73 -29.07 5.93
C VAL A 14 -13.85 -27.81 5.92
N MET A 15 -13.69 -27.16 4.78
CA MET A 15 -12.89 -25.94 4.64
C MET A 15 -13.44 -24.77 5.48
N GLU A 16 -14.76 -24.64 5.63
CA GLU A 16 -15.38 -23.66 6.52
C GLU A 16 -15.08 -23.90 8.00
N SER A 17 -14.90 -25.17 8.39
CA SER A 17 -14.55 -25.55 9.77
C SER A 17 -13.05 -25.38 10.09
N LEU A 18 -12.19 -25.44 9.07
CA LEU A 18 -10.75 -25.35 9.23
C LEU A 18 -10.33 -23.93 9.63
N LYS A 19 -9.53 -23.86 10.69
CA LYS A 19 -8.86 -22.63 11.14
C LYS A 19 -7.36 -22.74 10.88
N THR A 20 -6.74 -21.62 10.57
CA THR A 20 -5.30 -21.54 10.31
C THR A 20 -4.74 -20.25 10.89
N VAL A 21 -3.45 -20.25 11.19
CA VAL A 21 -2.75 -19.04 11.64
C VAL A 21 -2.51 -18.12 10.44
N CYS A 22 -2.55 -16.81 10.66
CA CYS A 22 -2.18 -15.84 9.64
C CYS A 22 -0.73 -16.06 9.16
N CYS A 23 -0.49 -15.95 7.85
CA CYS A 23 0.87 -16.06 7.30
C CYS A 23 1.81 -14.94 7.79
N ASN A 24 1.25 -13.82 8.25
CA ASN A 24 1.97 -12.70 8.85
C ASN A 24 2.22 -12.88 10.36
N ALA A 25 2.06 -14.09 10.91
CA ALA A 25 2.37 -14.37 12.32
C ALA A 25 3.83 -14.03 12.67
N LYS A 26 4.76 -14.32 11.75
CA LYS A 26 6.19 -13.91 11.88
C LYS A 26 6.41 -12.39 11.94
N HIS A 27 5.41 -11.59 11.57
CA HIS A 27 5.44 -10.13 11.60
C HIS A 27 4.59 -9.55 12.74
N GLY A 28 4.00 -10.39 13.60
CA GLY A 28 3.23 -9.97 14.79
C GLY A 28 1.73 -10.30 14.74
N CYS A 29 1.22 -10.90 13.65
CA CYS A 29 -0.19 -11.23 13.58
C CYS A 29 -0.54 -12.51 14.37
N ASN A 30 -1.21 -12.36 15.51
CA ASN A 30 -1.66 -13.50 16.32
C ASN A 30 -3.05 -14.03 15.93
N ALA A 31 -3.57 -13.64 14.76
CA ALA A 31 -4.91 -14.03 14.32
C ALA A 31 -4.96 -15.50 13.90
N ILE A 32 -6.00 -16.18 14.38
CA ILE A 32 -6.44 -17.50 13.88
C ILE A 32 -7.69 -17.25 13.05
N VAL A 33 -7.62 -17.54 11.75
CA VAL A 33 -8.66 -17.22 10.76
C VAL A 33 -9.26 -18.49 10.19
N ARG A 34 -10.55 -18.46 9.81
CA ARG A 34 -11.11 -19.57 9.02
C ARG A 34 -10.42 -19.65 7.68
N TYR A 35 -10.27 -20.85 7.14
CA TYR A 35 -9.62 -21.01 5.84
C TYR A 35 -10.34 -20.22 4.74
N SER A 36 -11.68 -20.19 4.77
CA SER A 36 -12.52 -19.41 3.85
C SER A 36 -12.26 -17.90 3.92
N GLU A 37 -11.89 -17.38 5.09
CA GLU A 37 -11.64 -15.95 5.37
C GLU A 37 -10.15 -15.58 5.21
N LYS A 38 -9.26 -16.57 5.10
CA LYS A 38 -7.80 -16.39 5.09
C LYS A 38 -7.34 -15.34 4.10
N ARG A 39 -7.78 -15.43 2.84
CA ARG A 39 -7.35 -14.52 1.77
C ARG A 39 -7.75 -13.08 2.06
N GLU A 40 -8.95 -12.86 2.61
CA GLU A 40 -9.44 -11.53 2.91
C GLU A 40 -8.70 -10.93 4.10
N HIS A 41 -8.45 -11.75 5.13
CA HIS A 41 -7.59 -11.35 6.23
C HIS A 41 -6.18 -10.98 5.75
N GLU A 42 -5.55 -11.78 4.89
CA GLU A 42 -4.18 -11.53 4.43
C GLU A 42 -4.04 -10.20 3.67
N LYS A 43 -5.05 -9.81 2.88
CA LYS A 43 -5.08 -8.50 2.20
C LYS A 43 -5.22 -7.32 3.15
N THR A 44 -6.00 -7.49 4.21
CA THR A 44 -6.35 -6.45 5.19
C THR A 44 -5.48 -6.50 6.44
N CYS A 45 -4.54 -7.44 6.51
CA CYS A 45 -3.70 -7.65 7.68
C CYS A 45 -2.71 -6.49 7.84
N ILE A 46 -2.80 -5.75 8.93
CA ILE A 46 -1.86 -4.64 9.25
C ILE A 46 -0.40 -5.10 9.45
N PHE A 47 -0.18 -6.40 9.61
CA PHE A 47 1.16 -6.97 9.74
C PHE A 47 1.73 -7.43 8.39
N VAL A 48 1.06 -7.11 7.29
CA VAL A 48 1.58 -7.38 5.94
C VAL A 48 2.94 -6.69 5.76
N PRO A 49 3.95 -7.43 5.27
CA PRO A 49 5.25 -6.84 4.95
C PRO A 49 5.13 -5.76 3.88
N CYS A 50 5.66 -4.60 4.19
CA CYS A 50 5.76 -3.44 3.33
C CYS A 50 7.25 -3.20 3.01
N LEU A 51 7.53 -2.97 1.73
CA LEU A 51 8.84 -2.53 1.25
C LEU A 51 8.96 -1.01 1.40
N CYS A 52 10.15 -0.51 1.73
CA CYS A 52 10.39 0.92 1.68
C CYS A 52 10.25 1.43 0.22
N PRO A 53 9.46 2.50 -0.03
CA PRO A 53 9.25 3.03 -1.38
C PRO A 53 10.48 3.76 -1.95
N GLN A 54 11.53 3.99 -1.16
CA GLN A 54 12.75 4.65 -1.62
C GLN A 54 13.63 3.73 -2.47
N PRO A 55 14.11 4.19 -3.63
CA PRO A 55 15.09 3.45 -4.41
C PRO A 55 16.32 3.11 -3.56
N ARG A 56 16.79 1.86 -3.65
CA ARG A 56 17.98 1.35 -2.94
C ARG A 56 17.83 1.29 -1.41
N CYS A 57 16.60 1.28 -0.89
CA CYS A 57 16.32 0.87 0.47
C CYS A 57 15.76 -0.56 0.46
N ASP A 58 16.44 -1.47 1.16
CA ASP A 58 16.09 -2.90 1.28
C ASP A 58 15.28 -3.19 2.56
N TRP A 59 14.81 -2.16 3.25
CA TRP A 59 14.01 -2.30 4.46
C TRP A 59 12.65 -2.95 4.15
N ILE A 60 12.31 -3.96 4.94
CA ILE A 60 11.06 -4.70 4.89
C ILE A 60 10.60 -4.96 6.33
N SER A 61 9.40 -4.51 6.67
CA SER A 61 8.70 -4.89 7.91
C SER A 61 7.21 -4.63 7.77
N ASN A 62 6.43 -4.73 8.86
CA ASN A 62 5.01 -4.40 8.86
C ASN A 62 4.73 -2.91 8.55
N SER A 63 3.48 -2.60 8.17
CA SER A 63 3.08 -1.23 7.80
C SER A 63 3.19 -0.21 8.93
N ASN A 64 3.05 -0.64 10.19
CA ASN A 64 3.16 0.26 11.35
C ASN A 64 4.60 0.77 11.54
N GLU A 65 5.60 -0.06 11.25
CA GLU A 65 7.01 0.32 11.37
C GLU A 65 7.52 1.15 10.17
N LEU A 66 6.85 1.07 9.02
CA LEU A 66 7.27 1.78 7.80
C LEU A 66 7.32 3.30 8.01
N GLY A 67 6.33 3.85 8.71
CA GLY A 67 6.29 5.26 9.06
C GLY A 67 7.50 5.69 9.88
N GLN A 68 7.83 4.94 10.94
CA GLN A 68 8.98 5.21 11.78
C GLN A 68 10.30 5.06 11.01
N HIS A 69 10.43 3.99 10.23
CA HIS A 69 11.58 3.77 9.36
C HIS A 69 11.81 4.98 8.46
N PHE A 70 10.78 5.43 7.75
CA PHE A 70 10.87 6.54 6.81
C PHE A 70 11.20 7.86 7.52
N ASN A 71 10.58 8.11 8.68
CA ASN A 71 10.84 9.29 9.50
C ASN A 71 12.30 9.39 9.95
N VAL A 72 12.96 8.25 10.23
CA VAL A 72 14.35 8.22 10.73
C VAL A 72 15.36 8.12 9.58
N LYS A 73 15.19 7.16 8.66
CA LYS A 73 16.18 6.83 7.62
C LYS A 73 16.05 7.69 6.36
N HIS A 74 14.87 8.28 6.13
CA HIS A 74 14.56 9.06 4.93
C HIS A 74 13.98 10.44 5.25
N PHE A 75 14.34 11.02 6.40
CA PHE A 75 13.82 12.31 6.86
C PHE A 75 13.98 13.45 5.83
N TYR A 76 15.06 13.43 5.05
CA TYR A 76 15.39 14.42 4.01
C TYR A 76 14.66 14.20 2.68
N LYS A 77 13.97 13.07 2.51
CA LYS A 77 13.14 12.73 1.33
C LYS A 77 11.65 12.87 1.60
N ARG A 78 11.27 13.21 2.83
CA ARG A 78 9.89 13.45 3.21
C ARG A 78 9.36 14.72 2.56
N ILE A 79 8.24 14.59 1.87
CA ILE A 79 7.37 15.72 1.56
C ILE A 79 6.20 15.67 2.54
N SER A 80 6.12 16.68 3.41
CA SER A 80 5.00 16.83 4.35
C SER A 80 3.79 17.44 3.67
N PHE A 81 2.60 17.01 4.04
CA PHE A 81 1.33 17.55 3.55
C PHE A 81 0.25 17.53 4.63
N LYS A 82 -0.93 18.07 4.30
CA LYS A 82 -2.13 18.03 5.13
C LYS A 82 -3.26 17.39 4.35
N TYR A 83 -4.08 16.59 5.04
CA TYR A 83 -5.26 15.99 4.44
C TYR A 83 -6.30 17.07 4.10
N GLY A 84 -6.97 16.89 2.97
CA GLY A 84 -8.05 17.77 2.53
C GLY A 84 -7.58 19.14 2.01
N GLU A 85 -6.28 19.42 2.00
CA GLU A 85 -5.70 20.64 1.42
C GLU A 85 -4.90 20.29 0.17
N PHE A 86 -5.12 21.08 -0.89
CA PHE A 86 -4.30 20.99 -2.07
C PHE A 86 -2.89 21.55 -1.83
N PHE A 87 -1.86 20.84 -2.29
CA PHE A 87 -0.47 21.32 -2.24
C PHE A 87 0.28 21.08 -3.55
N TYR A 88 1.33 21.88 -3.78
CA TYR A 88 2.12 21.84 -5.00
C TYR A 88 3.40 21.03 -4.82
N VAL A 89 3.69 20.14 -5.78
CA VAL A 89 4.95 19.37 -5.80
C VAL A 89 5.53 19.35 -7.21
N SER A 90 6.86 19.36 -7.31
CA SER A 90 7.56 19.31 -8.60
C SER A 90 8.10 17.91 -8.87
N LEU A 91 7.55 17.22 -9.88
CA LEU A 91 8.09 15.94 -10.34
C LEU A 91 9.01 16.18 -11.54
N ARG A 92 10.31 16.08 -11.31
CA ARG A 92 11.32 16.20 -12.36
C ARG A 92 11.39 14.90 -13.18
N ARG A 93 11.78 14.97 -14.46
CA ARG A 93 11.89 13.77 -15.32
C ARG A 93 12.92 12.75 -14.82
N ASP A 94 13.98 13.21 -14.13
CA ASP A 94 14.98 12.35 -13.48
C ASP A 94 14.44 11.68 -12.21
N THR A 95 13.44 12.29 -11.56
CA THR A 95 12.80 11.76 -10.35
C THR A 95 11.55 10.98 -10.71
N ARG A 96 11.69 9.65 -10.77
CA ARG A 96 10.55 8.77 -11.11
C ARG A 96 9.48 8.69 -10.03
N ARG A 97 9.82 8.95 -8.76
CA ARG A 97 8.91 8.80 -7.63
C ARG A 97 9.13 9.87 -6.57
N LEU A 98 8.06 10.41 -6.00
CA LEU A 98 8.08 11.20 -4.77
C LEU A 98 7.30 10.46 -3.69
N VAL A 99 7.76 10.57 -2.45
CA VAL A 99 7.13 9.95 -1.30
C VAL A 99 6.66 11.04 -0.34
N PHE A 100 5.35 11.09 -0.13
CA PHE A 100 4.69 11.93 0.84
C PHE A 100 4.58 11.17 2.15
N PHE A 101 4.88 11.85 3.24
CA PHE A 101 4.80 11.27 4.56
C PHE A 101 3.99 12.18 5.47
N LYS A 102 3.12 11.56 6.26
CA LYS A 102 2.35 12.20 7.31
C LYS A 102 2.82 11.70 8.69
N LEU A 103 2.75 12.59 9.69
CA LEU A 103 3.20 12.30 11.06
C LEU A 103 2.42 11.18 11.76
N ASP A 104 1.26 10.80 11.24
CA ASP A 104 0.51 9.60 11.67
C ASP A 104 1.15 8.28 11.17
N GLY A 105 2.27 8.36 10.44
CA GLY A 105 3.00 7.21 9.92
C GLY A 105 2.54 6.73 8.55
N LYS A 106 1.56 7.40 7.92
CA LYS A 106 1.06 7.04 6.59
C LYS A 106 1.97 7.58 5.48
N LEU A 107 2.18 6.75 4.46
CA LEU A 107 3.00 7.08 3.29
C LEU A 107 2.17 7.01 2.01
N PHE A 108 2.37 7.99 1.13
CA PHE A 108 1.80 8.03 -0.20
C PHE A 108 2.92 8.21 -1.21
N VAL A 109 2.80 7.58 -2.37
CA VAL A 109 3.79 7.62 -3.43
C VAL A 109 3.14 8.10 -4.69
N ILE A 110 3.71 9.14 -5.29
CA ILE A 110 3.42 9.49 -6.68
C ILE A 110 4.57 9.01 -7.55
N SER A 111 4.26 8.28 -8.61
CA SER A 111 5.25 7.80 -9.57
C SER A 111 4.86 8.17 -10.98
N ASN A 112 5.87 8.53 -11.78
CA ASN A 112 5.75 8.57 -13.23
C ASN A 112 6.02 7.16 -13.78
N ASP A 113 4.98 6.47 -14.21
CA ASP A 113 5.06 5.22 -14.97
C ASP A 113 5.03 5.53 -16.45
N GLU A 114 6.21 5.52 -17.09
CA GLU A 114 6.38 5.75 -18.53
C GLU A 114 5.62 4.72 -19.40
N ARG A 115 5.11 3.63 -18.82
CA ARG A 115 4.28 2.64 -19.52
C ARG A 115 2.84 3.12 -19.72
N GLU A 116 2.35 4.02 -18.88
CA GLU A 116 1.00 4.58 -18.95
C GLU A 116 1.01 5.79 -19.90
N LYS A 117 0.49 5.61 -21.12
CA LYS A 117 0.52 6.66 -22.17
C LYS A 117 -0.41 7.83 -21.89
N GLU A 118 -1.57 7.57 -21.28
CA GLU A 118 -2.63 8.57 -21.10
C GLU A 118 -2.50 9.33 -19.78
N ASN A 119 -2.08 8.64 -18.72
CA ASN A 119 -1.84 9.25 -17.42
C ASN A 119 -0.58 8.65 -16.79
N PRO A 120 0.60 9.23 -17.07
CA PRO A 120 1.85 8.69 -16.54
C PRO A 120 1.92 8.73 -15.01
N LEU A 121 1.02 9.44 -14.32
CA LEU A 121 1.11 9.67 -12.89
C LEU A 121 0.18 8.75 -12.10
N ILE A 122 0.77 7.89 -11.28
CA ILE A 122 0.05 7.00 -10.37
C ILE A 122 0.32 7.48 -8.94
N LEU A 123 -0.76 7.76 -8.19
CA LEU A 123 -0.72 8.02 -6.76
C LEU A 123 -1.30 6.83 -6.01
N PHE A 124 -0.58 6.33 -5.01
CA PHE A 124 -1.05 5.23 -4.17
C PHE A 124 -0.52 5.35 -2.74
N HIS A 125 -1.27 4.77 -1.82
CA HIS A 125 -0.88 4.63 -0.43
C HIS A 125 -0.01 3.37 -0.22
N VAL A 126 0.95 3.38 0.71
CA VAL A 126 1.79 2.21 1.05
C VAL A 126 1.37 1.60 2.38
N GLY A 127 0.69 0.46 2.33
CA GLY A 127 0.26 -0.29 3.49
C GLY A 127 -0.86 -1.28 3.16
N PRO A 128 -1.57 -1.81 4.17
CA PRO A 128 -2.61 -2.82 3.98
C PRO A 128 -3.85 -2.27 3.25
N ASP A 129 -4.57 -3.15 2.54
CA ASP A 129 -5.79 -2.78 1.81
C ASP A 129 -6.89 -2.26 2.75
N SER A 130 -6.82 -2.62 4.03
CA SER A 130 -7.74 -2.13 5.07
C SER A 130 -7.76 -0.61 5.20
N TRP A 131 -6.69 0.09 4.79
CA TRP A 131 -6.63 1.55 4.86
C TRP A 131 -7.14 2.23 3.59
N ILE A 132 -7.34 1.50 2.48
CA ILE A 132 -7.82 2.09 1.22
C ILE A 132 -9.14 2.86 1.40
N PRO A 133 -10.15 2.32 2.12
CA PRO A 133 -11.41 3.06 2.34
C PRO A 133 -11.24 4.37 3.15
N GLU A 134 -10.10 4.61 3.79
CA GLU A 134 -9.84 5.83 4.56
C GLU A 134 -9.39 7.01 3.69
N PHE A 135 -9.04 6.78 2.42
CA PHE A 135 -8.45 7.79 1.56
C PHE A 135 -9.19 7.92 0.23
N ASP A 136 -9.39 9.18 -0.16
CA ASP A 136 -9.64 9.57 -1.54
C ASP A 136 -8.51 10.52 -1.93
N TYR A 137 -8.11 10.50 -3.20
CA TYR A 137 -6.98 11.30 -3.67
C TYR A 137 -7.25 11.95 -5.02
N GLU A 138 -6.88 13.22 -5.12
CA GLU A 138 -7.02 13.97 -6.38
C GLU A 138 -5.67 14.50 -6.83
N VAL A 139 -5.28 14.17 -8.06
CA VAL A 139 -4.05 14.66 -8.69
C VAL A 139 -4.39 15.55 -9.88
N ARG A 140 -3.92 16.79 -9.89
CA ARG A 140 -3.99 17.67 -11.06
C ARG A 140 -2.59 18.03 -11.53
N ALA A 141 -2.23 17.59 -12.74
CA ALA A 141 -0.98 17.97 -13.37
C ALA A 141 -1.11 19.31 -14.10
N LYS A 142 -0.19 20.23 -13.83
CA LYS A 142 0.04 21.40 -14.68
C LYS A 142 1.31 21.18 -15.49
N PHE A 143 1.32 21.65 -16.74
CA PHE A 143 2.56 21.78 -17.49
C PHE A 143 3.58 22.57 -16.64
N TYR A 144 4.88 22.22 -16.73
CA TYR A 144 6.00 22.66 -15.86
C TYR A 144 6.21 21.88 -14.55
N GLY A 145 5.59 20.71 -14.41
CA GLY A 145 5.96 19.73 -13.37
C GLY A 145 5.31 19.96 -12.02
N ALA A 146 4.44 20.97 -11.89
CA ALA A 146 3.66 21.21 -10.68
C ALA A 146 2.44 20.29 -10.62
N LEU A 147 2.30 19.56 -9.52
CA LEU A 147 1.16 18.70 -9.23
C LEU A 147 0.39 19.25 -8.05
N LEU A 148 -0.93 19.34 -8.19
CA LEU A 148 -1.85 19.68 -7.13
C LEU A 148 -2.42 18.38 -6.54
N LEU A 149 -2.23 18.15 -5.24
CA LEU A 149 -2.62 16.91 -4.55
C LEU A 149 -3.59 17.21 -3.40
N ARG A 150 -4.77 16.56 -3.35
CA ARG A 150 -5.73 16.63 -2.21
C ARG A 150 -5.86 15.28 -1.52
#